data_AF-A0A2W4U3X6-F1
#
_entry.id   AF-A0A2W4U3X6-F1
#
_cell.length_a   1.000
_cell.length_b   1.000
_cell.length_c   1.000
_cell.angle_alpha   90.00
_cell.angle_beta   90.00
_cell.angle_gamma   90.00
#
_symmetry.space_group_name_H-M   'P 1'
#
loop_
_entity.id
_entity.type
_entity.pdbx_description
1 polymer ?
#
loop_
_entity_poly.entity_id
_entity_poly.type
_entity_poly.pdbx_seq_one_letter_code
_entity_poly.pdbx_strand_id
1 'polypeptide(L)'
;MKMQMLKQEVYNLTQTLNTRQLKKERPDLAAGRDLRYKAQWAEILENLKALRAEGQDISLADLQASEKMLKQSLAKVGRLSGLSSQAIETDWQRIKLEAQFSDIHIEEL
;
A
#
# COMPACT_ATOMS: atom_id res chain seq x y z
N MET A 1 11.23 15.18 20.24
CA MET A 1 11.71 13.77 20.29
C MET A 1 13.21 13.65 20.53
N LYS A 2 13.65 12.55 21.16
CA LYS A 2 15.06 12.12 21.23
C LYS A 2 15.49 11.49 19.90
N MET A 3 16.79 11.52 19.57
CA MET A 3 17.34 10.99 18.31
C MET A 3 16.94 9.53 18.04
N GLN A 4 17.02 8.67 19.05
CA GLN A 4 16.66 7.25 18.92
C GLN A 4 15.19 7.05 18.54
N MET A 5 14.30 7.88 19.08
CA MET A 5 12.87 7.83 18.73
C MET A 5 12.62 8.25 17.27
N LEU A 6 13.34 9.27 16.78
CA LEU A 6 13.22 9.70 15.37
C LEU A 6 13.64 8.57 14.43
N LYS A 7 14.76 7.92 14.74
CA LYS A 7 15.23 6.76 13.98
C LYS A 7 14.21 5.64 13.99
N GLN A 8 13.67 5.29 15.16
CA GLN A 8 12.68 4.22 15.27
C GLN A 8 11.39 4.53 14.49
N GLU A 9 10.89 5.76 14.54
CA GLU A 9 9.71 6.13 13.74
C GLU A 9 9.99 6.06 12.23
N VAL A 10 11.15 6.54 11.78
CA VAL A 10 11.53 6.45 10.37
C VAL A 10 11.68 5.00 9.92
N TYR A 11 12.31 4.15 10.74
CA TYR A 11 12.42 2.70 10.50
C TYR A 11 11.06 2.03 10.39
N ASN A 12 10.14 2.33 11.30
CA ASN A 12 8.78 1.78 11.27
C ASN A 12 8.02 2.24 10.02
N LEU A 13 8.11 3.52 9.65
CA LEU A 13 7.41 4.06 8.47
C LEU A 13 7.98 3.54 7.16
N THR A 14 9.27 3.22 7.12
CA THR A 14 9.96 2.73 5.92
C THR A 14 10.09 1.21 5.86
N GLN A 15 9.65 0.50 6.91
CA GLN A 15 9.83 -0.95 7.10
C GLN A 15 11.30 -1.39 7.02
N THR A 16 12.21 -0.58 7.57
CA THR A 16 13.64 -0.87 7.62
C THR A 16 14.12 -1.09 9.06
N LEU A 17 15.12 -1.94 9.26
CA LEU A 17 15.58 -2.29 10.62
C LEU A 17 16.69 -1.35 11.14
N ASN A 18 17.44 -0.72 10.23
CA ASN A 18 18.58 0.10 10.58
C ASN A 18 18.97 1.07 9.45
N THR A 19 19.83 2.04 9.77
CA THR A 19 20.33 3.05 8.82
C THR A 19 20.97 2.45 7.57
N ARG A 20 21.65 1.29 7.67
CA ARG A 20 22.29 0.66 6.52
C ARG A 20 21.26 0.13 5.54
N GLN A 21 20.21 -0.51 6.06
CA GLN A 21 19.07 -0.97 5.27
C GLN A 21 18.31 0.20 4.66
N LEU A 22 18.03 1.25 5.44
CA LEU A 22 17.42 2.49 4.95
C LEU A 22 18.18 3.10 3.77
N LYS A 23 19.51 3.20 3.85
CA LYS A 23 20.34 3.72 2.75
C LYS A 23 20.30 2.87 1.49
N LYS A 24 20.11 1.55 1.63
CA LYS A 24 20.07 0.60 0.51
C LYS A 24 18.71 0.61 -0.17
N GLU A 25 17.64 0.58 0.61
CA GLU A 25 16.27 0.40 0.12
C GLU A 25 15.56 1.73 -0.17
N ARG A 26 15.94 2.80 0.52
CA ARG A 26 15.38 4.15 0.38
C ARG A 26 16.49 5.19 0.14
N PRO A 27 17.23 5.10 -0.98
CA PRO A 27 18.26 6.08 -1.31
C PRO A 27 17.68 7.49 -1.50
N ASP A 28 16.42 7.61 -1.92
CA ASP A 28 15.65 8.85 -2.00
C ASP A 28 15.60 9.61 -0.67
N LEU A 29 15.51 8.90 0.45
CA LEU A 29 15.45 9.49 1.79
C LEU A 29 16.82 9.72 2.43
N ALA A 30 17.88 9.08 1.91
CA ALA A 30 19.18 9.05 2.59
C ALA A 30 20.35 9.62 1.77
N ALA A 31 20.22 9.73 0.45
CA ALA A 31 21.25 10.28 -0.42
C ALA A 31 21.48 11.78 -0.12
N GLY A 32 22.74 12.20 -0.02
CA GLY A 32 23.11 13.58 0.28
C GLY A 32 22.86 14.06 1.72
N ARG A 33 22.30 13.21 2.59
CA ARG A 33 21.97 13.57 3.98
C ARG A 33 22.96 12.98 4.97
N ASP A 34 23.40 13.78 5.93
CA ASP A 34 24.24 13.30 7.04
C ASP A 34 23.38 12.83 8.23
N LEU A 35 23.10 11.53 8.24
CA LEU A 35 22.29 10.84 9.25
C LEU A 35 22.97 10.71 10.63
N ARG A 36 24.09 11.41 10.87
CA ARG A 36 24.62 11.64 12.22
C ARG A 36 23.85 12.75 12.95
N TYR A 37 23.24 13.68 12.21
CA TYR A 37 22.57 14.84 12.79
C TYR A 37 21.07 14.64 12.98
N LYS A 38 20.56 15.13 14.12
CA LYS A 38 19.16 14.98 14.51
C LYS A 38 18.21 15.69 13.56
N ALA A 39 18.60 16.86 13.06
CA ALA A 39 17.80 17.66 12.15
C ALA A 39 17.44 16.87 10.87
N GLN A 40 18.41 16.13 10.33
CA GLN A 40 18.19 15.31 9.13
C GLN A 40 17.14 14.21 9.36
N TRP A 41 17.15 13.56 10.52
CA TRP A 41 16.13 12.56 10.87
C TRP A 41 14.75 13.17 11.08
N ALA A 42 14.68 14.36 11.66
CA ALA A 42 13.41 15.07 11.85
C ALA A 42 12.79 15.45 10.49
N GLU A 43 13.60 15.97 9.58
CA GLU A 43 13.16 16.36 8.23
C GLU A 43 12.69 15.14 7.41
N ILE A 44 13.42 14.02 7.45
CA ILE A 44 12.99 12.76 6.82
C ILE A 44 11.65 12.31 7.38
N LEU A 45 11.48 12.37 8.70
CA LEU A 45 10.24 11.97 9.35
C LEU A 45 9.05 12.86 8.98
N GLU A 46 9.25 14.18 8.91
CA GLU A 46 8.21 15.11 8.47
C GLU A 46 7.81 14.87 7.02
N ASN A 47 8.79 14.67 6.13
CA ASN A 47 8.52 14.35 4.73
C ASN A 47 7.74 13.03 4.60
N LEU A 48 8.11 12.00 5.37
CA LEU A 48 7.37 10.73 5.40
C LEU A 48 5.94 10.90 5.93
N LYS A 49 5.74 11.74 6.95
CA LYS A 49 4.41 12.03 7.49
C LYS A 49 3.55 12.82 6.50
N ALA A 50 4.14 13.80 5.81
CA ALA A 50 3.46 14.56 4.77
C ALA A 50 3.06 13.67 3.59
N LEU A 51 3.99 12.84 3.08
CA LEU A 51 3.70 11.85 2.04
C LEU A 51 2.59 10.87 2.44
N ARG A 52 2.56 10.47 3.71
CA ARG A 52 1.50 9.59 4.22
C ARG A 52 0.16 10.30 4.34
N ALA A 53 0.18 11.56 4.78
CA ALA A 53 -1.02 12.40 4.84
C ALA A 53 -1.58 12.72 3.45
N GLU A 54 -0.72 12.83 2.44
CA GLU A 54 -1.11 13.06 1.04
C GLU A 54 -1.50 11.76 0.31
N GLY A 55 -1.07 10.59 0.79
CA GLY A 55 -1.10 9.35 0.00
C GLY A 55 -1.83 8.13 0.56
N GLN A 56 -2.27 8.09 1.83
CA GLN A 56 -2.80 6.85 2.40
C GLN A 56 -3.88 7.04 3.48
N ASP A 57 -5.10 7.31 3.05
CA ASP A 57 -6.27 6.71 3.69
C ASP A 57 -7.17 6.16 2.56
N ILE A 58 -6.83 4.98 2.04
CA ILE A 58 -7.80 4.20 1.26
C ILE A 58 -8.86 3.79 2.27
N SER A 59 -9.97 4.52 2.30
CA SER A 59 -11.06 4.22 3.20
C SER A 59 -11.80 2.97 2.74
N LEU A 60 -12.53 2.34 3.65
CA LEU A 60 -13.47 1.27 3.27
C LEU A 60 -14.45 1.73 2.19
N ALA A 61 -14.82 3.02 2.18
CA ALA A 61 -15.69 3.58 1.15
C ALA A 61 -15.02 3.61 -0.23
N ASP A 62 -13.71 3.91 -0.30
CA ASP A 62 -12.96 3.91 -1.56
C ASP A 62 -12.81 2.49 -2.14
N LEU A 63 -12.63 1.50 -1.26
CA LEU A 63 -12.62 0.08 -1.66
C LEU A 63 -14.00 -0.35 -2.19
N GLN A 64 -15.08 0.01 -1.49
CA GLN A 64 -16.45 -0.30 -1.92
C GLN A 64 -16.80 0.40 -3.24
N ALA A 65 -16.35 1.64 -3.44
CA ALA A 65 -16.53 2.37 -4.68
C ALA A 65 -15.78 1.68 -5.83
N SER A 66 -14.54 1.27 -5.60
CA SER A 66 -13.72 0.55 -6.57
C SER A 66 -14.33 -0.81 -6.94
N GLU A 67 -14.82 -1.56 -5.95
CA GLU A 67 -15.53 -2.83 -6.17
C GLU A 67 -16.77 -2.64 -7.06
N LYS A 68 -17.56 -1.60 -6.79
CA LYS A 68 -18.74 -1.25 -7.59
C LYS A 68 -18.35 -0.92 -9.03
N MET A 69 -17.29 -0.14 -9.22
CA MET A 69 -16.79 0.22 -10.55
C MET A 69 -16.31 -1.00 -11.33
N LEU A 70 -15.63 -1.93 -10.67
CA LEU A 70 -15.18 -3.19 -11.27
C LEU A 70 -16.37 -4.05 -11.72
N LYS A 71 -17.37 -4.24 -10.86
CA LYS A 71 -18.59 -4.99 -11.21
C LYS A 71 -19.32 -4.37 -12.41
N GLN A 72 -19.42 -3.03 -12.44
CA GLN A 72 -20.05 -2.32 -13.57
C GLN A 72 -19.26 -2.49 -14.87
N SER A 73 -17.92 -2.44 -14.79
CA SER A 73 -17.05 -2.61 -15.96
C SER A 73 -17.13 -4.04 -16.50
N LEU A 74 -17.11 -5.04 -15.62
CA LEU A 74 -17.31 -6.45 -15.98
C LEU A 74 -18.67 -6.66 -16.65
N ALA A 75 -19.74 -6.07 -16.10
CA ALA A 75 -21.06 -6.17 -16.70
C ALA A 75 -21.14 -5.49 -18.08
N LYS A 76 -20.48 -4.35 -18.25
CA LYS A 76 -20.42 -3.64 -19.54
C LYS A 76 -19.68 -4.47 -20.59
N VAL A 77 -18.48 -4.94 -20.27
CA VAL A 77 -17.65 -5.74 -21.18
C VAL A 77 -18.32 -7.07 -21.48
N GLY A 78 -18.85 -7.77 -20.47
CA GLY A 78 -19.54 -9.03 -20.66
C GLY A 78 -20.74 -8.92 -21.60
N ARG A 79 -21.55 -7.87 -21.45
CA ARG A 79 -22.68 -7.63 -22.37
C ARG A 79 -22.21 -7.35 -23.80
N LEU A 80 -21.14 -6.56 -23.97
CA LEU A 80 -20.57 -6.27 -25.29
C LEU A 80 -20.01 -7.54 -25.95
N SER A 81 -19.49 -8.47 -25.15
CA SER A 81 -19.00 -9.77 -25.61
C SER A 81 -20.12 -10.81 -25.78
N GLY A 82 -21.39 -10.45 -25.58
CA GLY A 82 -22.53 -11.36 -25.74
C GLY A 82 -22.75 -12.33 -24.58
N LEU A 83 -22.12 -12.11 -23.43
CA LEU A 83 -22.35 -12.93 -22.23
C LEU A 83 -23.72 -12.63 -21.63
N SER A 84 -24.36 -13.69 -21.13
CA SER A 84 -25.59 -13.57 -20.36
C SER A 84 -25.31 -12.92 -18.99
N SER A 85 -26.31 -12.27 -18.42
CA SER A 85 -26.23 -11.70 -17.07
C SER A 85 -25.83 -12.76 -16.02
N GLN A 86 -26.25 -14.01 -16.23
CA GLN A 86 -25.90 -15.12 -15.34
C GLN A 86 -24.41 -15.49 -15.43
N ALA A 87 -23.83 -15.50 -16.65
CA ALA A 87 -22.41 -15.76 -16.85
C ALA A 87 -21.56 -14.65 -16.22
N ILE A 88 -21.95 -13.39 -16.41
CA ILE A 88 -21.30 -12.22 -15.82
C ILE A 88 -21.29 -12.29 -14.28
N GLU A 89 -22.42 -12.66 -13.65
CA GLU A 89 -22.47 -12.80 -12.19
C GLU A 89 -21.63 -14.00 -11.73
N THR A 90 -21.61 -15.10 -12.47
CA THR A 90 -20.77 -16.27 -12.16
C THR A 90 -19.28 -15.90 -12.18
N ASP A 91 -18.84 -15.14 -13.19
CA ASP A 91 -17.46 -14.65 -13.28
C ASP A 91 -17.14 -13.66 -12.15
N TRP A 92 -18.08 -12.80 -11.78
CA TRP A 92 -17.92 -11.90 -10.64
C TRP A 92 -17.71 -12.65 -9.31
N GLN A 93 -18.49 -13.71 -9.07
CA GLN A 93 -18.33 -14.55 -7.87
C GLN A 93 -17.01 -15.32 -7.89
N ARG A 94 -16.55 -15.78 -9.06
CA ARG A 94 -15.23 -16.41 -9.21
C ARG A 94 -14.11 -15.45 -8.81
N ILE A 95 -14.12 -14.23 -9.32
CA ILE A 95 -13.12 -13.20 -9.00
C ILE A 95 -13.07 -12.92 -7.49
N LYS A 96 -14.25 -12.83 -6.84
CA LYS A 96 -14.32 -12.65 -5.38
C LYS A 96 -13.69 -13.80 -4.61
N LEU A 97 -13.95 -15.04 -5.02
CA LEU A 97 -13.40 -16.22 -4.38
C LEU A 97 -11.88 -16.32 -4.57
N GLU A 98 -11.39 -16.11 -5.79
CA GLU A 98 -9.94 -16.10 -6.08
C GLU A 98 -9.19 -15.08 -5.21
N ALA A 99 -9.75 -13.89 -5.04
CA ALA A 99 -9.17 -12.86 -4.15
C ALA A 99 -9.14 -13.30 -2.67
N GLN A 100 -10.14 -14.05 -2.19
CA GLN A 100 -10.17 -14.58 -0.83
C GLN A 100 -9.13 -15.68 -0.60
N PHE A 101 -8.84 -16.51 -1.62
CA PHE A 101 -7.86 -17.59 -1.50
C PHE A 101 -6.41 -17.11 -1.69
N SER A 102 -6.17 -16.01 -2.42
CA SER A 102 -4.83 -15.42 -2.52
C SER A 102 -4.31 -14.81 -1.21
N ASP A 103 -5.19 -14.44 -0.28
CA ASP A 103 -4.83 -13.89 1.04
C ASP A 103 -4.49 -14.97 2.08
N ILE A 104 -4.68 -16.26 1.78
CA ILE A 104 -4.26 -17.36 2.66
C ILE A 104 -2.79 -17.70 2.36
N HIS A 105 -1.88 -16.78 2.68
CA HIS A 105 -0.50 -17.17 2.98
C HIS A 105 -0.49 -17.68 4.43
N ILE A 106 -0.65 -18.99 4.60
CA ILE A 106 -0.23 -19.67 5.82
C ILE A 106 1.29 -19.49 5.86
N GLU A 107 1.77 -18.58 6.71
CA GLU A 107 3.17 -18.58 7.12
C GLU A 107 3.48 -19.99 7.66
N GLU A 108 4.34 -20.72 6.94
CA GLU A 108 4.84 -22.02 7.34
C GLU A 108 5.47 -21.91 8.75
N LEU A 109 5.03 -22.79 9.65
CA LEU A 109 5.62 -23.05 10.97
C LEU A 109 6.99 -23.71 10.86
#